data_AF-A0A2V9TFW3-F1
#
_entry.id   AF-A0A2V9TFW3-F1
#
_cell.length_a   1.000
_cell.length_b   1.000
_cell.length_c   1.000
_cell.angle_alpha   90.00
_cell.angle_beta   90.00
_cell.angle_gamma   90.00
#
_symmetry.space_group_name_H-M   'P 1'
#
loop_
_entity.id
_entity.type
_entity.pdbx_description
1 polymer ?
#
loop_
_entity_poly.entity_id
_entity_poly.type
_entity_poly.pdbx_seq_one_letter_code
_entity_poly.pdbx_strand_id
1 'polypeptide(L)' 'MADVQEYSPYDVHVLPINDSAAIVTYDCIVRMRLGEDPVPRYQHITDIWVKQGEQWRLKFQQATAAQ' A
#
# COMPACT_ATOMS: atom_id res chain seq x y z
N MET A 1 10.71 13.99 -7.79
CA MET A 1 9.35 13.41 -7.76
C MET A 1 9.47 11.96 -8.17
N ALA A 2 8.81 11.02 -7.50
CA ALA A 2 8.85 9.61 -7.89
C ALA A 2 8.10 9.43 -9.22
N ASP A 3 8.74 8.77 -10.18
CA ASP A 3 8.10 8.37 -11.43
C ASP A 3 7.62 6.93 -11.28
N VAL A 4 6.32 6.73 -11.06
CA VAL A 4 5.70 5.41 -10.89
C VAL A 4 5.22 4.91 -12.25
N GLN A 5 5.93 3.93 -12.78
CA GLN A 5 5.63 3.29 -14.06
C GLN A 5 4.70 2.09 -13.90
N GLU A 6 4.77 1.40 -12.75
CA GLU A 6 3.90 0.28 -12.42
C GLU A 6 3.60 0.27 -10.93
N TYR A 7 2.32 0.11 -10.61
CA TYR A 7 1.82 -0.19 -9.26
C TYR A 7 0.67 -1.17 -9.42
N SER A 8 0.93 -2.45 -9.13
CA SER A 8 -0.03 -3.53 -9.37
C SER A 8 -0.22 -4.36 -8.10
N PRO A 9 -1.23 -4.03 -7.28
CA PRO A 9 -1.64 -4.83 -6.14
C PRO A 9 -2.18 -6.20 -6.55
N TYR A 10 -1.88 -7.22 -5.77
CA TYR A 10 -2.44 -8.56 -5.87
C TYR A 10 -2.52 -9.20 -4.48
N ASP A 11 -3.24 -10.33 -4.38
CA ASP A 11 -3.48 -11.03 -3.11
C ASP A 11 -4.01 -10.10 -1.99
N VAL A 12 -5.06 -9.34 -2.32
CA VAL A 12 -5.59 -8.31 -1.43
C VAL A 12 -6.44 -8.95 -0.33
N HIS A 13 -6.07 -8.68 0.92
CA HIS A 13 -6.83 -9.04 2.10
C HIS A 13 -7.31 -7.81 2.85
N VAL A 14 -8.59 -7.79 3.18
CA VAL A 14 -9.21 -6.70 3.97
C VAL A 14 -9.60 -7.27 5.33
N LEU A 15 -9.05 -6.70 6.39
CA LEU A 15 -9.41 -6.98 7.77
C LEU A 15 -10.18 -5.78 8.35
N PRO A 16 -11.51 -5.88 8.50
CA PRO A 16 -12.28 -4.83 9.16
C PRO A 16 -11.91 -4.75 10.65
N ILE A 17 -11.66 -3.55 11.15
CA ILE A 17 -11.51 -3.28 12.59
C ILE A 17 -12.88 -2.91 13.17
N ASN A 18 -13.59 -1.98 12.51
CA ASN A 18 -14.96 -1.56 12.79
C ASN A 18 -15.56 -0.85 11.55
N ASP A 19 -16.77 -0.30 11.66
CA ASP A 19 -17.47 0.39 10.56
C ASP A 19 -16.72 1.60 9.97
N SER A 20 -15.71 2.10 10.68
CA SER A 20 -14.93 3.29 10.32
C SER A 20 -13.44 3.04 10.17
N ALA A 21 -12.96 1.79 10.29
CA ALA A 21 -11.54 1.47 10.22
C ALA A 21 -11.30 0.07 9.63
N ALA A 22 -10.31 -0.05 8.75
CA ALA A 22 -9.89 -1.33 8.17
C ALA A 22 -8.38 -1.36 7.96
N ILE A 23 -7.81 -2.56 8.07
CA ILE A 23 -6.45 -2.87 7.63
C ILE A 23 -6.56 -3.54 6.26
N VAL A 24 -5.73 -3.10 5.31
CA VAL A 24 -5.64 -3.73 3.99
C VAL A 24 -4.20 -4.19 3.80
N THR A 25 -4.00 -5.49 3.62
CA THR A 25 -2.69 -6.09 3.35
C THR A 25 -2.70 -6.71 1.97
N TYR A 26 -1.64 -6.49 1.20
CA TYR A 26 -1.54 -6.99 -0.18
C TYR A 26 -0.09 -7.05 -0.61
N ASP A 27 0.17 -7.90 -1.60
CA ASP A 27 1.43 -7.86 -2.33
C ASP A 27 1.32 -6.89 -3.49
N CYS A 28 2.44 -6.28 -3.88
CA CYS A 28 2.46 -5.28 -4.94
C CYS A 28 3.69 -5.43 -5.83
N ILE A 29 3.47 -5.37 -7.15
CA ILE A 29 4.53 -5.13 -8.13
C ILE A 29 4.69 -3.63 -8.30
N VAL A 30 5.89 -3.13 -8.00
CA VAL A 30 6.25 -1.72 -8.06
C VAL A 30 7.38 -1.53 -9.07
N ARG A 31 7.18 -0.65 -10.05
CA ARG A 31 8.27 -0.03 -10.80
C ARG A 31 8.20 1.45 -10.58
N MET A 32 9.08 1.94 -9.71
CA MET A 32 9.25 3.36 -9.48
C MET A 32 10.73 3.75 -9.52
N ARG A 33 11.03 4.97 -9.99
CA ARG A 33 12.34 5.60 -9.80
C ARG A 33 12.25 6.58 -8.64
N LEU A 34 12.98 6.29 -7.55
CA LEU A 34 13.07 7.17 -6.39
C LEU A 34 14.53 7.58 -6.18
N GLY A 35 14.95 8.69 -6.80
CA GLY A 35 16.35 9.12 -6.73
C GLY A 35 17.28 8.11 -7.39
N GLU A 36 18.44 7.85 -6.76
CA GLU A 36 19.43 6.88 -7.24
C GLU A 36 19.24 5.47 -6.67
N ASP A 37 18.40 5.31 -5.62
CA ASP A 37 18.23 4.03 -4.94
C ASP A 37 17.19 3.14 -5.63
N PRO A 38 17.51 1.88 -5.92
CA PRO A 38 16.53 0.94 -6.47
C PRO A 38 15.49 0.61 -5.40
N VAL A 39 14.22 0.86 -5.71
CA VAL A 39 13.09 0.45 -4.88
C VAL A 39 12.79 -1.03 -5.15
N PRO A 40 12.52 -1.87 -4.12
CA PRO A 40 12.19 -3.27 -4.33
C PRO A 40 11.00 -3.43 -5.28
N ARG A 41 11.14 -4.33 -6.27
CA ARG A 41 10.10 -4.56 -7.27
C ARG A 41 8.87 -5.27 -6.71
N TYR A 42 9.07 -6.23 -5.81
CA TYR A 42 7.99 -6.96 -5.15
C TYR A 42 7.97 -6.54 -3.69
N GLN A 43 6.81 -6.12 -3.20
CA GLN A 43 6.65 -5.58 -1.86
C GLN A 43 5.42 -6.16 -1.17
N HIS A 44 5.53 -6.41 0.12
CA HIS A 44 4.39 -6.60 1.00
C HIS A 44 3.95 -5.22 1.51
N ILE A 45 2.68 -4.88 1.35
CA ILE A 45 2.12 -3.58 1.76
C ILE A 45 1.05 -3.79 2.82
N THR A 46 1.08 -2.97 3.86
CA THR A 46 0.04 -2.87 4.90
C THR A 46 -0.42 -1.44 5.01
N ASP A 47 -1.72 -1.23 4.77
CA ASP A 47 -2.39 0.06 4.90
C ASP A 47 -3.38 0.05 6.06
N ILE A 48 -3.49 1.19 6.76
CA ILE A 48 -4.61 1.47 7.68
C ILE A 48 -5.47 2.56 7.06
N TRP A 49 -6.74 2.23 6.83
CA TRP A 49 -7.75 3.13 6.30
C TRP A 49 -8.72 3.52 7.41
N VAL A 50 -9.03 4.81 7.51
CA VAL A 50 -10.03 5.34 8.45
C VAL A 50 -11.06 6.18 7.69
N LYS A 51 -12.34 5.92 7.94
CA LYS A 51 -13.46 6.67 7.38
C LYS A 51 -13.56 8.03 8.08
N GLN A 52 -13.52 9.11 7.30
CA GLN A 52 -13.70 10.48 7.76
C GLN A 52 -14.88 11.10 6.97
N GLY A 53 -16.01 11.27 7.64
CA GLY A 53 -17.29 11.53 6.96
C GLY A 53 -17.66 10.36 6.06
N GLU A 54 -17.91 10.62 4.77
CA GLU A 54 -18.21 9.58 3.78
C GLU A 54 -17.01 9.06 3.00
N GLN A 55 -15.78 9.48 3.37
CA GLN A 55 -14.58 9.16 2.61
C GLN A 55 -13.59 8.34 3.44
N TRP A 56 -13.07 7.27 2.84
CA TRP A 56 -11.92 6.55 3.40
C TRP A 56 -10.64 7.35 3.15
N ARG A 57 -9.81 7.47 4.19
CA ARG A 57 -8.52 8.15 4.15
C ARG A 57 -7.44 7.21 4.64
N LEU A 58 -6.37 7.08 3.86
CA LEU A 58 -5.17 6.37 4.28
C LEU A 58 -4.53 7.11 5.46
N LYS A 59 -4.29 6.41 6.56
CA LYS A 59 -3.65 6.96 7.77
C LYS A 59 -2.26 6.42 8.00
N PHE A 60 -2.00 5.24 7.48
CA PHE A 60 -0.71 4.59 7.58
C PHE A 60 -0.52 3.71 6.37
N GLN A 61 0.70 3.68 5.84
CA GLN A 61 1.15 2.73 4.86
C GLN A 61 2.57 2.33 5.24
N GLN A 62 2.82 1.03 5.22
CA GLN A 62 4.16 0.47 5.30
C GLN A 62 4.34 -0.50 4.15
N ALA A 63 5.52 -0.44 3.54
CA ALA A 63 5.94 -1.39 2.54
C ALA A 63 7.28 -2.01 2.94
N THR A 64 7.42 -3.31 2.73
CA THR A 64 8.67 -4.06 2.92
C THR A 64 8.96 -4.85 1.65
N ALA A 65 10.24 -5.12 1.36
CA ALA A 65 10.59 -6.03 0.26
C ALA A 65 9.95 -7.42 0.49
N ALA A 66 9.42 -8.01 -0.56
CA ALA A 66 9.12 -9.44 -0.58
C ALA A 66 10.45 -10.22 -0.73
N GLN A 67 10.63 -11.28 0.06
CA GLN A 67 11.84 -12.11 0.03
C GLN A 67 11.88 -13.03 -1.19
#